data_AF-A0A7G7W7D8-F1
#
_entry.id   AF-A0A7G7W7D8-F1
#
_cell.length_a   1.000
_cell.length_b   1.000
_cell.length_c   1.000
_cell.angle_alpha   90.00
_cell.angle_beta   90.00
_cell.angle_gamma   90.00
#
_symmetry.space_group_name_H-M   'P 1'
#
loop_
_entity.id
_entity.type
_entity.pdbx_description
1 polymer ?
#
loop_
_entity_poly.entity_id
_entity_poly.type
_entity_poly.pdbx_seq_one_letter_code
_entity_poly.pdbx_strand_id
1 'polypeptide(L)'
;MTSSENSAISRIINSEAVLQHFGYWPDFHDAEITRVIFEANPGYYPSVTVLLSAFERTRETDERGYYRTIKNCDIKFQFNNIQEMEFGNFSHQNAILCLVFEEAEKSIRCTIDAATGLEAVIVAEEIVVESLTITK
;
A
#
# COMPACT_ATOMS: atom_id res chain seq x y z
N MET A 1 2.37 -19.48 11.85
CA MET A 1 1.61 -18.68 12.83
C MET A 1 0.39 -18.18 12.10
N THR A 2 -0.79 -18.59 12.54
CA THR A 2 -2.08 -18.21 11.94
C THR A 2 -2.21 -16.70 12.02
N SER A 3 -2.33 -16.06 10.86
CA SER A 3 -2.67 -14.65 10.73
C SER A 3 -3.96 -14.41 11.48
N SER A 4 -3.87 -13.85 12.69
CA SER A 4 -4.98 -13.08 13.23
C SER A 4 -5.37 -12.10 12.12
N GLU A 5 -6.61 -12.16 11.66
CA GLU A 5 -7.15 -11.17 10.73
C GLU A 5 -6.74 -9.79 11.25
N ASN A 6 -5.92 -9.08 10.49
CA ASN A 6 -5.48 -7.76 10.88
C ASN A 6 -6.74 -6.88 10.82
N SER A 7 -7.28 -6.52 11.99
CA SER A 7 -8.53 -5.79 12.11
C SER A 7 -8.48 -4.43 11.41
N ALA A 8 -7.29 -3.84 11.26
CA ALA A 8 -7.10 -2.62 10.47
C ALA A 8 -7.49 -2.81 9.00
N ILE A 9 -7.16 -3.95 8.38
CA ILE A 9 -7.47 -4.23 6.97
C ILE A 9 -8.98 -4.28 6.75
N SER A 10 -9.73 -4.84 7.71
CA SER A 10 -11.20 -4.89 7.64
C SER A 10 -11.86 -3.50 7.66
N ARG A 11 -11.14 -2.47 8.15
CA ARG A 11 -11.58 -1.08 8.16
C ARG A 11 -11.21 -0.30 6.89
N ILE A 12 -10.32 -0.83 6.06
CA ILE A 12 -9.97 -0.22 4.77
C ILE A 12 -11.15 -0.42 3.82
N ILE A 13 -11.72 0.68 3.34
CA ILE A 13 -12.86 0.66 2.42
C ILE A 13 -12.39 0.07 1.09
N ASN A 14 -13.18 -0.85 0.54
CA ASN A 14 -12.89 -1.60 -0.68
C ASN A 14 -11.62 -2.49 -0.62
N SER A 15 -11.16 -2.88 0.58
CA SER A 15 -10.07 -3.85 0.75
C SER A 15 -10.31 -5.19 0.02
N GLU A 16 -11.57 -5.57 -0.16
CA GLU A 16 -11.99 -6.73 -0.93
C GLU A 16 -11.44 -6.75 -2.37
N ALA A 17 -11.19 -5.60 -3.02
CA ALA A 17 -10.58 -5.57 -4.34
C ALA A 17 -9.17 -6.19 -4.35
N VAL A 18 -8.37 -5.91 -3.31
CA VAL A 18 -7.04 -6.51 -3.12
C VAL A 18 -7.17 -7.99 -2.81
N LEU A 19 -8.10 -8.36 -1.92
CA LEU A 19 -8.34 -9.75 -1.53
C LEU A 19 -8.82 -10.61 -2.70
N GLN A 20 -9.67 -10.10 -3.59
CA GLN A 20 -10.14 -10.82 -4.77
C GLN A 20 -9.04 -11.05 -5.80
N HIS A 21 -8.14 -10.08 -5.97
CA HIS A 21 -7.05 -10.18 -6.93
C HIS A 21 -5.94 -11.13 -6.44
N PHE A 22 -5.51 -10.99 -5.18
CA PHE A 22 -4.43 -11.79 -4.61
C PHE A 22 -4.90 -13.11 -3.98
N GLY A 23 -6.15 -13.20 -3.53
CA GLY A 23 -6.65 -14.30 -2.69
C GLY A 23 -6.23 -14.20 -1.22
N TYR A 24 -5.49 -13.14 -0.87
CA TYR A 24 -5.00 -12.82 0.47
C TYR A 24 -4.64 -11.33 0.52
N TRP A 25 -4.32 -10.80 1.71
CA TRP A 25 -3.74 -9.46 1.83
C TRP A 25 -2.20 -9.56 1.81
N PRO A 26 -1.51 -9.08 0.77
CA PRO A 26 -0.05 -9.18 0.71
C PRO A 26 0.64 -8.21 1.68
N ASP A 27 1.87 -8.53 2.05
CA ASP A 27 2.77 -7.61 2.76
C ASP A 27 3.33 -6.51 1.84
N PHE A 28 3.18 -6.70 0.52
CA PHE A 28 3.70 -5.86 -0.54
C PHE A 28 5.24 -5.80 -0.60
N HIS A 29 5.92 -6.86 -0.17
CA HIS A 29 7.38 -6.96 -0.31
C HIS A 29 7.80 -6.83 -1.79
N ASP A 30 8.82 -6.01 -2.06
CA ASP A 30 9.31 -5.65 -3.40
C ASP A 30 8.32 -4.86 -4.28
N ALA A 31 7.18 -4.40 -3.75
CA ALA A 31 6.34 -3.43 -4.45
C ALA A 31 7.03 -2.06 -4.54
N GLU A 32 6.57 -1.20 -5.45
CA GLU A 32 7.14 0.13 -5.66
C GLU A 32 6.09 1.23 -5.55
N ILE A 33 6.39 2.27 -4.76
CA ILE A 33 5.58 3.48 -4.72
C ILE A 33 5.97 4.36 -5.91
N THR A 34 5.08 4.46 -6.88
CA THR A 34 5.34 5.20 -8.13
C THR A 34 4.88 6.65 -8.06
N ARG A 35 3.95 6.97 -7.14
CA ARG A 35 3.42 8.32 -6.98
C ARG A 35 2.86 8.57 -5.59
N VAL A 36 3.05 9.80 -5.09
CA VAL A 36 2.34 10.35 -3.94
C VAL A 36 1.70 11.69 -4.34
N ILE A 37 0.46 11.92 -3.95
CA ILE A 37 -0.27 13.17 -4.22
C ILE A 37 -0.80 13.70 -2.90
N PHE A 38 -0.49 14.97 -2.59
CA PHE A 38 -0.97 15.67 -1.41
C PHE A 38 -2.06 16.66 -1.82
N GLU A 39 -3.21 16.59 -1.16
CA GLU A 39 -4.35 17.46 -1.44
C GLU A 39 -4.85 18.09 -0.15
N ALA A 40 -4.90 19.42 -0.11
CA ALA A 40 -5.29 20.14 1.11
C ALA A 40 -6.80 20.19 1.36
N ASN A 41 -7.62 19.86 0.35
CA ASN A 41 -9.10 19.94 0.23
C ASN A 41 -9.83 21.01 1.07
N PRO A 42 -10.73 21.81 0.47
CA PRO A 42 -11.52 22.79 1.23
C PRO A 42 -12.24 22.17 2.44
N GLY A 43 -12.21 22.87 3.58
CA GLY A 43 -12.89 22.42 4.81
C GLY A 43 -12.01 21.71 5.84
N TYR A 44 -10.68 21.76 5.71
CA TYR A 44 -9.71 21.08 6.59
C TYR A 44 -9.78 19.54 6.51
N TYR A 45 -9.92 19.00 5.30
CA TYR A 45 -9.96 17.55 5.05
C TYR A 45 -8.77 17.11 4.19
N PRO A 46 -7.52 17.27 4.68
CA PRO A 46 -6.36 16.89 3.90
C PRO A 46 -6.41 15.42 3.53
N SER A 47 -5.96 15.09 2.32
CA SER A 47 -5.82 13.73 1.84
C SER A 47 -4.45 13.48 1.22
N VAL A 48 -4.05 12.22 1.28
CA VAL A 48 -2.87 11.71 0.57
C VAL A 48 -3.31 10.56 -0.31
N THR A 49 -2.85 10.54 -1.55
CA THR A 49 -2.98 9.39 -2.44
C THR A 49 -1.62 8.75 -2.64
N VAL A 50 -1.51 7.43 -2.43
CA VAL A 50 -0.32 6.63 -2.74
C VAL A 50 -0.67 5.66 -3.87
N LEU A 51 0.12 5.68 -4.95
CA LEU A 51 0.04 4.70 -6.04
C LEU A 51 1.16 3.67 -5.86
N LEU A 52 0.77 2.42 -5.68
CA LEU A 52 1.66 1.28 -5.46
C LEU A 52 1.59 0.32 -6.65
N SER A 53 2.73 0.03 -7.27
CA SER A 53 2.83 -1.06 -8.24
C SER A 53 3.26 -2.33 -7.52
N ALA A 54 2.45 -3.38 -7.60
CA ALA A 54 2.60 -4.60 -6.82
C ALA A 54 2.43 -5.86 -7.69
N PHE A 55 2.95 -6.98 -7.20
CA PHE A 55 2.88 -8.28 -7.85
C PHE A 55 3.01 -9.40 -6.81
N GLU A 56 2.70 -10.63 -7.21
CA GLU A 56 3.01 -11.84 -6.44
C GLU A 56 4.22 -12.55 -7.05
N ARG A 57 5.26 -12.79 -6.23
CA ARG A 57 6.42 -13.59 -6.63
C ARG A 57 6.12 -15.08 -6.45
N THR A 58 6.31 -15.87 -7.50
CA THR A 58 6.21 -17.33 -7.42
C THR A 58 7.55 -17.97 -7.02
N ARG A 59 7.53 -19.27 -6.67
CA ARG A 59 8.76 -20.05 -6.44
C ARG A 59 9.42 -20.56 -7.72
N GLU A 60 8.77 -20.37 -8.87
CA GLU A 60 9.26 -20.82 -10.16
C GLU A 60 10.16 -19.75 -10.77
N THR A 61 11.22 -20.16 -11.45
CA THR A 61 12.09 -19.25 -12.19
C THR A 61 11.77 -19.26 -13.69
N ASP A 62 12.05 -18.17 -14.38
CA ASP A 62 12.07 -18.09 -15.83
C ASP A 62 13.35 -18.73 -16.41
N GLU A 63 13.48 -18.70 -17.75
CA GLU A 63 14.65 -19.25 -18.47
C GLU A 63 15.97 -18.56 -18.12
N ARG A 64 15.91 -17.37 -17.51
CA ARG A 64 17.08 -16.56 -17.09
C ARG A 64 17.40 -16.73 -15.60
N GLY A 65 16.62 -17.52 -14.86
CA GLY A 65 16.80 -17.77 -13.44
C GLY A 65 16.15 -16.74 -12.51
N TYR A 66 15.32 -15.83 -13.04
CA TYR A 66 14.57 -14.88 -12.20
C TYR A 66 13.24 -15.49 -11.75
N TYR A 67 12.83 -15.25 -10.51
CA TYR A 67 11.51 -15.67 -10.04
C TYR A 67 10.41 -15.04 -10.91
N ARG A 68 9.47 -15.86 -11.37
CA ARG A 68 8.32 -15.40 -12.14
C ARG A 68 7.40 -14.58 -11.24
N THR A 69 6.94 -13.45 -11.76
CA THR A 69 5.91 -12.63 -11.13
C THR A 69 4.56 -12.89 -11.79
N ILE A 70 3.50 -12.89 -10.99
CA ILE A 70 2.11 -13.03 -11.42
C ILE A 70 1.26 -11.99 -10.71
N LYS A 71 0.00 -11.84 -11.12
CA LYS A 71 -0.96 -10.90 -10.50
C LYS A 71 -0.43 -9.47 -10.40
N ASN A 72 0.28 -9.00 -11.43
CA ASN A 72 0.75 -7.62 -11.51
C ASN A 72 -0.45 -6.65 -11.45
N CYS A 73 -0.35 -5.61 -10.63
CA CYS A 73 -1.37 -4.57 -10.55
C CYS A 73 -0.81 -3.25 -10.00
N ASP A 74 -1.50 -2.16 -10.30
CA ASP A 74 -1.33 -0.89 -9.62
C ASP A 74 -2.51 -0.67 -8.67
N ILE A 75 -2.23 -0.32 -7.42
CA ILE A 75 -3.22 -0.06 -6.36
C ILE A 75 -3.13 1.40 -5.95
N LYS A 76 -4.27 2.08 -5.98
CA LYS A 76 -4.41 3.47 -5.53
C LYS A 76 -5.03 3.49 -4.13
N PHE A 77 -4.21 3.77 -3.13
CA PHE A 77 -4.66 3.99 -1.76
C PHE A 77 -4.92 5.48 -1.55
N GLN A 78 -6.12 5.81 -1.09
CA GLN A 78 -6.48 7.17 -0.68
C GLN A 78 -6.65 7.21 0.83
N PHE A 79 -5.93 8.12 1.47
CA PHE A 79 -5.94 8.39 2.90
C PHE A 79 -6.67 9.72 3.12
N ASN A 80 -7.79 9.69 3.84
CA ASN A 80 -8.65 10.86 4.06
C ASN A 80 -8.60 11.28 5.54
N ASN A 81 -8.77 12.60 5.77
CA ASN A 81 -8.74 13.22 7.09
C ASN A 81 -7.44 12.90 7.85
N ILE A 82 -6.32 13.24 7.22
CA ILE A 82 -4.97 13.01 7.77
C ILE A 82 -4.82 13.69 9.13
N GLN A 83 -4.38 12.91 10.12
CA GLN A 83 -4.06 13.38 11.47
C GLN A 83 -2.55 13.61 11.65
N GLU A 84 -1.74 12.74 11.05
CA GLU A 84 -0.28 12.77 11.08
C GLU A 84 0.25 12.24 9.76
N MET A 85 1.30 12.86 9.23
CA MET A 85 2.06 12.29 8.13
C MET A 85 3.53 12.67 8.22
N GLU A 86 4.39 11.69 7.96
CA GLU A 86 5.84 11.86 7.82
C GLU A 86 6.27 11.14 6.54
N PHE A 87 7.06 11.82 5.71
CA PHE A 87 7.61 11.27 4.48
C PHE A 87 9.10 11.58 4.42
N GLY A 88 9.91 10.57 4.14
CA GLY A 88 11.36 10.65 4.08
C GLY A 88 11.91 9.98 2.82
N ASN A 89 13.13 10.36 2.46
CA ASN A 89 13.98 9.62 1.52
C ASN A 89 13.40 9.38 0.11
N PHE A 90 12.41 10.16 -0.35
CA PHE A 90 11.85 10.03 -1.69
C PHE A 90 12.95 10.07 -2.78
N SER A 91 12.94 9.08 -3.67
CA SER A 91 14.01 8.84 -4.63
C SER A 91 13.47 8.45 -6.01
N HIS A 92 14.37 8.24 -6.96
CA HIS A 92 14.08 7.77 -8.32
C HIS A 92 13.54 6.33 -8.37
N GLN A 93 13.75 5.55 -7.31
CA GLN A 93 13.19 4.22 -7.10
C GLN A 93 12.73 4.13 -5.64
N ASN A 94 11.50 3.66 -5.41
CA ASN A 94 10.88 3.63 -4.09
C ASN A 94 10.32 2.24 -3.77
N ALA A 95 11.19 1.24 -3.73
CA ALA A 95 10.80 -0.13 -3.42
C ALA A 95 10.68 -0.36 -1.91
N ILE A 96 9.69 -1.14 -1.50
CA ILE A 96 9.32 -1.31 -0.09
C ILE A 96 9.61 -2.73 0.41
N LEU A 97 9.99 -2.85 1.68
CA LEU A 97 10.09 -4.12 2.40
C LEU A 97 8.70 -4.62 2.80
N CYS A 98 7.84 -3.69 3.25
CA CYS A 98 6.45 -3.99 3.55
C CYS A 98 5.60 -2.71 3.64
N LEU A 99 4.28 -2.92 3.53
CA LEU A 99 3.25 -1.92 3.79
C LEU A 99 2.35 -2.43 4.92
N VAL A 100 2.42 -1.79 6.08
CA VAL A 100 1.76 -2.27 7.30
C VAL A 100 0.63 -1.32 7.69
N PHE A 101 -0.55 -1.88 7.98
CA PHE A 101 -1.69 -1.14 8.51
C PHE A 101 -1.99 -1.60 9.94
N GLU A 102 -2.16 -0.65 10.85
CA GLU A 102 -2.40 -0.90 12.27
C GLU A 102 -3.55 -0.01 12.76
N GLU A 103 -4.38 -0.51 13.67
CA GLU A 103 -5.42 0.31 14.27
C GLU A 103 -4.81 1.37 15.19
N ALA A 104 -5.32 2.60 15.10
CA ALA A 104 -4.91 3.72 15.94
C ALA A 104 -6.16 4.47 16.44
N GLU A 105 -6.76 4.01 17.54
CA GLU A 105 -8.05 4.51 18.05
C GLU A 105 -9.12 4.62 16.93
N LYS A 106 -9.49 5.85 16.54
CA LYS A 106 -10.48 6.15 15.49
C LYS A 106 -9.88 6.19 14.08
N SER A 107 -8.59 5.97 13.95
CA SER A 107 -7.81 6.06 12.72
C SER A 107 -7.13 4.74 12.40
N ILE A 108 -6.46 4.70 11.26
CA ILE A 108 -5.57 3.63 10.84
C ILE A 108 -4.19 4.27 10.61
N ARG A 109 -3.15 3.67 11.17
CA ARG A 109 -1.76 4.00 10.89
C ARG A 109 -1.27 3.10 9.76
N CYS A 110 -0.74 3.71 8.72
CA CYS A 110 -0.05 3.05 7.63
C CYS A 110 1.43 3.37 7.71
N THR A 111 2.26 2.33 7.74
CA THR A 111 3.72 2.43 7.74
C THR A 111 4.26 1.84 6.44
N ILE A 112 5.04 2.63 5.72
CA ILE A 112 5.80 2.24 4.53
C ILE A 112 7.25 2.03 4.98
N ASP A 113 7.68 0.78 5.04
CA ASP A 113 9.08 0.43 5.32
C ASP A 113 9.85 0.30 4.00
N ALA A 114 10.84 1.15 3.80
CA ALA A 114 11.55 1.26 2.54
C ALA A 114 12.68 0.23 2.45
N ALA A 115 12.74 -0.51 1.34
CA ALA A 115 13.97 -1.19 0.93
C ALA A 115 14.94 -0.18 0.28
N THR A 116 14.37 0.76 -0.48
CA THR A 116 15.07 1.92 -1.06
C THR A 116 14.08 3.07 -1.25
N GLY A 117 14.56 4.30 -1.07
CA GLY A 117 13.76 5.49 -1.36
C GLY A 117 12.73 5.79 -0.27
N LEU A 118 11.49 6.02 -0.70
CA LEU A 118 10.41 6.56 0.14
C LEU A 118 10.07 5.70 1.36
N GLU A 119 10.29 6.26 2.54
CA GLU A 119 9.70 5.79 3.80
C GLU A 119 8.59 6.74 4.22
N ALA A 120 7.56 6.22 4.87
CA ALA A 120 6.47 7.07 5.35
C ALA A 120 5.68 6.47 6.51
N VAL A 121 5.10 7.38 7.28
CA VAL A 121 4.03 7.10 8.22
C VAL A 121 2.85 7.98 7.85
N ILE A 122 1.66 7.40 7.76
CA ILE A 122 0.42 8.13 7.50
C ILE A 122 -0.63 7.66 8.51
N VAL A 123 -1.19 8.57 9.30
CA VAL A 123 -2.32 8.30 10.20
C VAL A 123 -3.56 9.01 9.65
N ALA A 124 -4.58 8.25 9.30
CA ALA A 124 -5.79 8.74 8.64
C ALA A 124 -7.05 8.14 9.29
N GLU A 125 -8.14 8.91 9.36
CA GLU A 125 -9.41 8.38 9.88
C GLU A 125 -10.01 7.34 8.93
N GLU A 126 -9.79 7.53 7.64
CA GLU A 126 -10.32 6.67 6.58
C GLU A 126 -9.24 6.35 5.55
N ILE A 127 -9.19 5.08 5.15
CA ILE A 127 -8.36 4.60 4.05
C ILE A 127 -9.26 3.88 3.06
N VAL A 128 -9.10 4.19 1.78
CA VAL A 128 -9.86 3.61 0.68
C VAL A 128 -8.90 3.00 -0.32
N VAL A 129 -9.17 1.77 -0.76
CA VAL A 129 -8.67 1.28 -2.04
C VAL A 129 -9.52 1.93 -3.12
N GLU A 130 -9.03 3.04 -3.67
CA GLU A 130 -9.76 3.82 -4.68
C GLU A 130 -9.84 3.04 -6.00
N SER A 131 -8.76 2.35 -6.37
CA SER A 131 -8.75 1.44 -7.50
C SER A 131 -7.65 0.38 -7.39
N LEU A 132 -7.89 -0.75 -8.06
CA LEU A 132 -6.88 -1.75 -8.41
C LEU A 132 -6.95 -1.97 -9.91
N THR A 133 -5.84 -1.74 -10.60
CA THR A 133 -5.74 -1.89 -12.06
C THR A 133 -4.78 -3.02 -12.38
N ILE A 134 -5.24 -4.07 -13.05
CA ILE A 134 -4.37 -5.19 -13.47
C ILE A 134 -3.39 -4.68 -14.53
N THR A 135 -2.11 -4.96 -14.32
CA THR A 135 -1.02 -4.61 -15.24
C THR A 135 -0.47 -5.88 -15.91
N LYS A 136 0.33 -5.69 -16.96
CA LYS A 136 0.93 -6.81 -17.71
C LYS A 136 2.16 -7.34 -16.99
#